data_AF-A0A1I8ADM7-F1
#
_entry.id   AF-A0A1I8ADM7-F1
#
_cell.length_a   1.000
_cell.length_b   1.000
_cell.length_c   1.000
_cell.angle_alpha   90.00
_cell.angle_beta   90.00
_cell.angle_gamma   90.00
#
_symmetry.space_group_name_H-M   'P 1'
#
loop_
_entity.id
_entity.type
_entity.pdbx_description
1 polymer ?
#
loop_
_entity_poly.entity_id
_entity_poly.type
_entity_poly.pdbx_seq_one_letter_code
_entity_poly.pdbx_strand_id
1 'polypeptide(L)'
;MEREVTASAIDSLILNENAFKNRYREVSDVDTFLVPEFADSFITMMQSVLNRYKLLPDIHAQALFFKHQLMIFDEFRTRLVQILGQAESPWTEPFPQILNSLW
;
A
#
# COMPACT_ATOMS: atom_id res chain seq x y z
N MET A 1 6.81 10.85 15.78
CA MET A 1 6.45 9.53 16.31
C MET A 1 5.41 8.81 15.44
N GLU A 2 4.10 9.11 15.45
CA GLU A 2 3.12 8.36 14.64
C GLU A 2 3.43 8.32 13.14
N ARG A 3 3.82 9.47 12.58
CA ARG A 3 4.19 9.55 11.16
C ARG A 3 5.45 8.76 10.82
N GLU A 4 6.46 8.76 11.70
CA GLU A 4 7.70 8.01 11.48
C GLU A 4 7.47 6.50 11.58
N VAL A 5 6.63 6.07 12.54
CA VAL A 5 6.21 4.68 12.67
C VAL A 5 5.41 4.25 11.43
N THR A 6 4.51 5.11 10.96
CA THR A 6 3.74 4.87 9.73
C THR A 6 4.66 4.75 8.52
N ALA A 7 5.59 5.70 8.33
CA ALA A 7 6.57 5.66 7.25
C ALA A 7 7.40 4.37 7.27
N SER A 8 7.91 3.96 8.44
CA SER A 8 8.67 2.71 8.59
C SER A 8 7.83 1.46 8.28
N ALA A 9 6.55 1.45 8.65
CA ALA A 9 5.64 0.36 8.31
C ALA A 9 5.34 0.30 6.81
N ILE A 10 5.14 1.45 6.17
CA ILE A 10 4.97 1.57 4.71
C ILE A 10 6.24 1.11 3.99
N ASP A 11 7.42 1.51 4.45
CA ASP A 11 8.69 1.06 3.91
C ASP A 11 8.85 -0.46 3.99
N SER A 12 8.54 -1.04 5.15
CA SER A 12 8.62 -2.48 5.36
C SER A 12 7.69 -3.25 4.40
N LEU A 13 6.56 -2.67 4.04
CA LEU A 13 5.58 -3.24 3.13
C LEU A 13 6.03 -3.13 1.66
N ILE A 14 6.56 -1.97 1.23
CA ILE A 14 6.91 -1.72 -0.18
C ILE A 14 8.31 -2.23 -0.53
N LEU A 15 9.25 -2.25 0.43
CA LEU A 15 10.62 -2.72 0.22
C LEU A 15 10.80 -4.22 0.51
N ASN A 16 9.71 -4.95 0.73
CA ASN A 16 9.74 -6.40 0.84
C ASN A 16 10.25 -7.01 -0.49
N GLU A 17 11.06 -8.06 -0.42
CA GLU A 17 11.63 -8.77 -1.58
C GLU A 17 10.59 -9.29 -2.58
N ASN A 18 9.34 -9.47 -2.13
CA ASN A 18 8.23 -9.90 -2.99
C ASN A 18 7.21 -8.79 -3.28
N ALA A 19 7.43 -7.56 -2.80
CA ALA A 19 6.48 -6.46 -2.90
C ALA A 19 5.90 -6.25 -4.30
N PHE A 20 6.76 -6.27 -5.32
CA PHE A 20 6.37 -6.04 -6.72
C PHE A 20 6.03 -7.32 -7.48
N LYS A 21 6.15 -8.50 -6.85
CA LYS A 21 5.75 -9.75 -7.50
C LYS A 21 4.23 -9.85 -7.49
N ASN A 22 3.69 -10.54 -8.50
CA ASN A 22 2.28 -10.86 -8.54
C ASN A 22 1.89 -11.77 -7.35
N ARG A 23 0.84 -11.37 -6.63
CA ARG A 23 0.28 -12.13 -5.50
C ARG A 23 -0.15 -13.55 -5.86
N TYR A 24 -0.69 -13.74 -7.06
CA TYR A 24 -1.25 -14.98 -7.60
C TYR A 24 -0.27 -15.76 -8.48
N ARG A 25 1.04 -15.52 -8.36
CA ARG A 25 2.10 -16.18 -9.14
C ARG A 25 2.08 -17.71 -9.13
N GLU A 26 1.37 -18.32 -8.18
CA GLU A 26 1.22 -19.78 -8.04
C GLU A 26 0.01 -20.34 -8.81
N VAL A 27 -0.84 -19.48 -9.36
CA VAL A 27 -2.02 -19.83 -10.17
C VAL A 27 -1.64 -19.75 -11.65
N SER A 28 -1.92 -20.81 -12.41
CA SER A 28 -1.69 -20.84 -13.86
C SER A 28 -2.52 -19.78 -14.60
N ASP A 29 -1.96 -19.18 -15.66
CA ASP A 29 -2.60 -18.22 -16.56
C ASP A 29 -2.97 -16.84 -15.97
N VAL A 30 -2.30 -16.41 -14.89
CA VAL A 30 -2.46 -15.03 -14.37
C VAL A 30 -1.43 -14.08 -15.01
N ASP A 31 -1.91 -12.93 -15.49
CA ASP A 31 -1.06 -11.84 -16.00
C ASP A 31 0.01 -11.47 -14.96
N THR A 32 1.29 -11.57 -15.33
CA THR A 32 2.44 -11.36 -14.42
C THR A 32 2.46 -9.96 -13.78
N PHE A 33 1.75 -8.99 -14.34
CA PHE A 33 1.64 -7.64 -13.79
C PHE A 33 0.32 -7.38 -13.03
N LEU A 34 -0.55 -8.39 -12.91
CA LEU A 34 -1.79 -8.29 -12.14
C LEU A 34 -1.46 -8.17 -10.65
N VAL A 35 -2.01 -7.13 -10.00
CA VAL A 35 -2.00 -6.84 -8.55
C VAL A 35 -0.68 -7.23 -7.83
N PRO A 36 0.26 -6.28 -7.66
CA PRO A 36 1.47 -6.55 -6.90
C PRO A 36 1.18 -6.81 -5.42
N GLU A 37 2.00 -7.63 -4.78
CA GLU A 37 1.84 -8.07 -3.38
C GLU A 37 1.76 -6.90 -2.38
N PHE A 38 2.51 -5.82 -2.63
CA PHE A 38 2.47 -4.62 -1.79
C PHE A 38 1.08 -3.98 -1.81
N ALA A 39 0.43 -3.91 -2.96
CA ALA A 39 -0.86 -3.23 -3.11
C ALA A 39 -1.94 -4.00 -2.36
N ASP A 40 -1.98 -5.32 -2.51
CA ASP A 40 -2.91 -6.17 -1.79
C ASP A 40 -2.68 -6.15 -0.27
N SER A 41 -1.42 -6.21 0.16
CA SER A 41 -1.06 -6.12 1.58
C SER A 41 -1.51 -4.78 2.19
N PHE A 42 -1.32 -3.69 1.46
CA PHE A 42 -1.73 -2.36 1.87
C PHE A 42 -3.26 -2.24 1.98
N ILE A 43 -3.99 -2.72 0.98
CA ILE A 43 -5.47 -2.73 0.98
C ILE A 43 -5.99 -3.57 2.15
N THR A 44 -5.44 -4.77 2.36
CA THR A 44 -5.81 -5.66 3.47
C THR A 44 -5.59 -4.98 4.82
N MET A 45 -4.44 -4.31 5.00
CA MET A 45 -4.16 -3.53 6.20
C MET A 45 -5.21 -2.42 6.39
N MET A 46 -5.48 -1.61 5.36
CA MET A 46 -6.43 -0.50 5.45
C MET A 46 -7.86 -0.96 5.75
N GLN A 47 -8.30 -2.06 5.15
CA GLN A 47 -9.59 -2.68 5.44
C GLN A 47 -9.67 -3.19 6.88
N SER A 48 -8.61 -3.83 7.38
CA SER A 48 -8.53 -4.30 8.77
C SER A 48 -8.63 -3.13 9.76
N VAL A 49 -7.92 -2.04 9.49
CA VAL A 49 -7.96 -0.80 10.27
C VAL A 49 -9.39 -0.20 10.24
N LEU A 50 -10.00 -0.08 9.06
CA LEU A 50 -11.37 0.44 8.90
C LEU A 50 -12.39 -0.41 9.65
N ASN A 51 -12.29 -1.74 9.55
CA ASN A 51 -13.21 -2.68 10.17
C ASN A 51 -13.19 -2.61 11.70
N ARG A 52 -12.05 -2.28 12.31
CA ARG A 52 -11.96 -2.07 13.77
C ARG A 52 -12.63 -0.77 14.19
N TYR A 53 -12.39 0.32 13.45
CA TYR A 53 -12.82 1.65 13.89
C TYR A 53 -14.26 1.98 13.54
N LYS A 54 -14.84 1.39 12.49
CA LYS A 54 -16.27 1.56 12.17
C LYS A 54 -17.22 1.05 13.27
N LEU A 55 -16.73 0.20 14.17
CA LEU A 55 -17.50 -0.37 15.27
C LEU A 55 -17.48 0.51 16.53
N LEU A 56 -16.72 1.61 16.53
CA LEU A 56 -16.67 2.51 17.66
C LEU A 56 -18.00 3.26 17.82
N PRO A 57 -18.57 3.33 19.03
CA PRO A 57 -19.84 4.02 19.25
C PRO A 57 -19.72 5.55 19.20
N ASP A 58 -18.50 6.08 19.37
CA ASP A 58 -18.22 7.52 19.37
C ASP A 58 -17.76 8.01 17.99
N ILE A 59 -18.51 8.96 17.42
CA ILE A 59 -18.23 9.58 16.12
C ILE A 59 -16.94 10.41 16.14
N HIS A 60 -16.56 10.99 17.29
CA HIS A 60 -15.32 11.74 17.41
C HIS A 60 -14.10 10.83 17.35
N ALA A 61 -14.14 9.69 18.05
CA ALA A 61 -13.14 8.64 17.91
C ALA A 61 -13.04 8.12 16.46
N GLN A 62 -14.17 7.86 15.79
CA GLN A 62 -14.17 7.48 14.37
C GLN A 62 -13.47 8.52 13.48
N ALA A 63 -13.76 9.81 13.69
CA ALA A 63 -13.16 10.89 12.91
C ALA A 63 -11.63 11.00 13.11
N LEU A 64 -11.14 10.78 14.33
CA LEU A 64 -9.70 10.73 14.62
C LEU A 64 -9.02 9.58 13.89
N PHE A 65 -9.62 8.40 13.90
CA PHE A 65 -9.10 7.25 13.18
C PHE A 65 -9.14 7.43 11.67
N PHE A 66 -10.21 8.03 11.14
CA PHE A 66 -10.28 8.37 9.72
C PHE A 66 -9.18 9.35 9.32
N LYS A 67 -8.90 10.38 10.13
CA LYS A 67 -7.77 11.28 9.91
C LYS A 67 -6.43 10.54 9.89
N HIS A 68 -6.25 9.57 10.79
CA HIS A 68 -5.04 8.75 10.80
C HIS A 68 -4.95 7.85 9.56
N GLN A 69 -6.06 7.28 9.08
CA GLN A 69 -6.09 6.54 7.82
C GLN A 69 -5.69 7.40 6.60
N LEU A 70 -6.15 8.66 6.54
CA LEU A 70 -5.73 9.59 5.48
C LEU A 70 -4.24 9.88 5.52
N MET A 71 -3.65 10.00 6.73
CA MET A 71 -2.20 10.15 6.88
C MET A 71 -1.43 8.94 6.34
N ILE A 72 -1.91 7.73 6.64
CA ILE A 72 -1.30 6.49 6.11
C ILE A 72 -1.36 6.46 4.57
N PHE A 73 -2.50 6.84 3.98
CA PHE A 73 -2.64 6.94 2.52
C PHE A 73 -1.68 7.94 1.89
N ASP A 74 -1.53 9.12 2.50
CA ASP A 74 -0.63 10.16 2.00
C ASP A 74 0.84 9.72 2.05
N GLU A 75 1.24 9.05 3.14
CA GLU A 75 2.59 8.51 3.29
C GLU A 75 2.85 7.37 2.27
N PHE A 76 1.90 6.47 2.08
CA PHE A 76 1.97 5.41 1.06
C PHE A 76 2.12 5.99 -0.35
N ARG A 77 1.28 6.95 -0.72
CA ARG A 77 1.35 7.63 -2.02
C ARG A 77 2.69 8.33 -2.21
N THR A 78 3.13 9.09 -1.21
CA THR A 78 4.41 9.80 -1.24
C THR A 78 5.55 8.83 -1.48
N ARG A 79 5.53 7.66 -0.82
CA ARG A 79 6.57 6.65 -0.99
C ARG A 79 6.57 6.04 -2.39
N LEU A 80 5.40 5.74 -2.96
CA LEU A 80 5.30 5.26 -4.34
C LEU A 80 5.89 6.28 -5.33
N VAL A 81 5.59 7.57 -5.17
CA VAL A 81 6.14 8.64 -6.02
C VAL A 81 7.67 8.72 -5.90
N GLN A 82 8.21 8.61 -4.68
CA GLN A 82 9.66 8.60 -4.48
C GLN A 82 10.32 7.42 -5.20
N ILE A 83 9.73 6.22 -5.10
CA ILE A 83 10.24 5.01 -5.74
C ILE A 83 10.19 5.14 -7.27
N LEU A 84 9.09 5.67 -7.82
CA LEU A 84 8.98 5.96 -9.25
C LEU A 84 10.03 6.97 -9.72
N GLY A 85 10.34 7.97 -8.90
CA GLY A 85 11.40 8.96 -9.19
C GLY A 85 12.83 8.39 -9.14
N GLN A 86 13.01 7.20 -8.55
CA GLN A 86 14.29 6.49 -8.47
C GLN A 86 14.40 5.35 -9.48
N ALA A 87 13.32 5.01 -10.20
CA ALA A 87 13.31 3.95 -11.18
C ALA A 87 14.17 4.30 -12.41
N GLU A 88 14.94 3.32 -12.89
CA GLU A 88 15.82 3.52 -14.06
C GLU A 88 15.03 3.69 -15.36
N SER A 89 13.88 3.03 -15.48
CA SER A 89 13.06 3.02 -16.69
C SER A 89 11.57 2.82 -16.39
N PRO A 90 10.66 3.44 -17.16
CA PRO A 90 9.22 3.19 -17.03
C PRO A 90 8.80 1.79 -17.50
N TRP A 91 9.70 1.04 -18.14
CA TRP A 91 9.43 -0.29 -18.69
C TRP A 91 9.89 -1.43 -17.78
N THR A 92 10.55 -1.10 -16.67
CA THR A 92 11.13 -2.08 -15.73
C THR A 92 10.51 -1.93 -14.35
N GLU A 93 10.65 -2.96 -13.52
CA GLU A 93 10.26 -2.89 -12.11
C GLU A 93 10.92 -1.66 -11.44
N PRO A 94 10.20 -0.92 -10.59
CA PRO A 94 8.82 -1.15 -10.12
C PRO A 94 7.72 -0.42 -10.90
N PHE A 95 8.02 0.21 -12.03
CA PHE A 95 7.12 1.17 -12.66
C PHE A 95 5.78 0.55 -13.15
N PRO A 96 5.76 -0.56 -13.93
CA PRO A 96 4.51 -1.18 -14.35
C PRO A 96 3.64 -1.66 -13.17
N GLN A 97 4.27 -2.20 -12.13
CA GLN A 97 3.59 -2.72 -10.95
C GLN A 97 2.91 -1.61 -10.15
N ILE A 98 3.61 -0.48 -9.95
CA ILE A 98 3.06 0.68 -9.26
C ILE A 98 1.92 1.31 -10.08
N LEU A 99 2.01 1.33 -11.41
CA LEU A 99 0.88 1.79 -12.22
C LEU A 99 -0.32 0.86 -12.07
N ASN A 100 -0.11 -0.45 -12.11
CA ASN A 100 -1.19 -1.43 -11.99
C ASN A 100 -1.82 -1.48 -10.59
N SER A 101 -1.19 -0.92 -9.55
CA SER A 101 -1.81 -0.81 -8.23
C SER A 101 -2.75 0.39 -8.08
N LEU A 102 -2.79 1.29 -9.06
CA LEU A 102 -3.63 2.50 -9.05
C LEU A 102 -4.99 2.32 -9.77
N TRP A 103 -5.18 1.19 -10.47
CA TRP A 103 -6.35 0.90 -11.30
C TRP A 103 -7.22 -0.20 -10.73
#